data_AF-A0A023X5W2-F1
#
_entry.id   AF-A0A023X5W2-F1
#
_cell.length_a   1.000
_cell.length_b   1.000
_cell.length_c   1.000
_cell.angle_alpha   90.00
_cell.angle_beta   90.00
_cell.angle_gamma   90.00
#
_symmetry.space_group_name_H-M   'P 1'
#
loop_
_entity.id
_entity.type
_entity.pdbx_description
1 polymer ?
#
loop_
_entity_poly.entity_id
_entity_poly.type
_entity_poly.pdbx_seq_one_letter_code
_entity_poly.pdbx_strand_id
1 'polypeptide(L)'
;MGENPSTDPPGPPYIVPFEGGDAGALPLALLIGDRSALPLFSDGVRAREFLTSGGFGDYAPVELTTQALIATLRLVSGQVENVAIDPPPASEAGMRVRMGKLEELADALEESLDEVDLFDFLAARDEEAGRESRPDGFE
;
A
#
# COMPACT_ATOMS: atom_id res chain seq x y z
N MET A 1 -24.25 -15.82 -6.59
CA MET A 1 -23.49 -15.36 -5.41
C MET A 1 -22.67 -14.18 -5.87
N GLY A 2 -22.80 -13.04 -5.18
CA GLY A 2 -22.20 -11.78 -5.61
C GLY A 2 -20.69 -11.85 -5.50
N GLU A 3 -20.01 -11.49 -6.58
CA GLU A 3 -18.62 -11.08 -6.51
C GLU A 3 -18.61 -9.77 -5.71
N ASN A 4 -18.19 -9.83 -4.44
CA ASN A 4 -17.74 -8.61 -3.78
C ASN A 4 -16.63 -8.04 -4.69
N PRO A 5 -16.67 -6.77 -5.10
CA PRO A 5 -15.49 -6.19 -5.72
C PRO A 5 -14.38 -6.33 -4.69
N SER A 6 -13.39 -7.17 -4.98
CA SER A 6 -12.28 -7.42 -4.06
C SER A 6 -11.76 -6.07 -3.60
N THR A 7 -11.89 -5.79 -2.31
CA THR A 7 -11.10 -4.79 -1.57
C THR A 7 -9.67 -5.32 -1.49
N ASP A 8 -9.11 -5.71 -2.64
CA ASP A 8 -7.74 -6.14 -2.74
C ASP A 8 -6.89 -4.88 -2.55
N PRO A 9 -6.06 -4.81 -1.50
CA PRO A 9 -5.18 -3.67 -1.32
C PRO A 9 -4.34 -3.51 -2.60
N PRO A 10 -4.06 -2.27 -3.05
CA PRO A 10 -3.23 -2.07 -4.23
C PRO A 10 -1.91 -2.81 -4.03
N GLY A 11 -1.50 -3.64 -4.99
CA GLY A 11 -0.24 -4.36 -4.89
C GLY A 11 0.95 -3.38 -4.84
N PRO A 12 2.06 -3.76 -4.18
CA PRO A 12 3.28 -2.97 -4.19
C PRO A 12 3.81 -2.78 -5.63
N PRO A 13 4.54 -1.68 -5.90
CA PRO A 13 5.13 -0.74 -4.94
C PRO A 13 4.12 0.29 -4.40
N TYR A 14 4.31 0.72 -3.15
CA TYR A 14 3.49 1.75 -2.51
C TYR A 14 4.21 3.08 -2.53
N ILE A 15 3.69 4.08 -3.23
CA ILE A 15 4.38 5.36 -3.40
C ILE A 15 3.52 6.47 -2.83
N VAL A 16 4.07 7.18 -1.86
CA VAL A 16 3.41 8.29 -1.17
C VAL A 16 4.29 9.53 -1.30
N PRO A 17 3.74 10.70 -1.66
CA PRO A 17 4.51 11.93 -1.71
C PRO A 17 4.78 12.48 -0.30
N PHE A 18 6.04 12.80 0.00
CA PHE A 18 6.44 13.45 1.25
C PHE A 18 7.10 14.80 0.97
N GLU A 19 6.92 15.74 1.88
CA GLU A 19 7.61 17.03 1.82
C GLU A 19 9.13 16.80 1.86
N GLY A 20 9.86 17.37 0.90
CA GLY A 20 11.29 17.18 0.71
C GLY A 20 11.72 15.78 0.27
N GLY A 21 10.79 14.83 0.09
CA GLY A 21 11.09 13.44 -0.26
C GLY A 21 11.63 12.60 0.89
N ASP A 22 11.40 13.02 2.13
CA ASP A 22 11.85 12.29 3.31
C ASP A 22 10.67 11.56 3.96
N ALA A 23 10.78 10.24 4.16
CA ALA A 23 9.70 9.44 4.78
C ALA A 23 9.44 9.80 6.26
N GLY A 24 10.32 10.60 6.89
CA GLY A 24 10.11 11.18 8.21
C GLY A 24 9.41 12.55 8.20
N ALA A 25 9.15 13.12 7.02
CA ALA A 25 8.42 14.37 6.87
C ALA A 25 6.90 14.15 6.85
N LEU A 26 6.14 15.23 6.69
CA LEU A 26 4.69 15.14 6.57
C LEU A 26 4.32 14.63 5.17
N PRO A 27 3.50 13.57 5.07
CA PRO A 27 2.98 13.11 3.79
C PRO A 27 2.00 14.14 3.22
N LEU A 28 1.87 14.16 1.89
CA LEU A 28 0.94 15.03 1.21
C LEU A 28 -0.51 14.64 1.58
N ALA A 29 -1.27 15.60 2.09
CA ALA A 29 -2.71 15.45 2.30
C ALA A 29 -3.46 16.30 1.28
N LEU A 30 -4.30 15.66 0.48
CA LEU A 30 -5.15 16.32 -0.50
C LEU A 30 -6.55 16.53 0.06
N LEU A 31 -7.20 17.61 -0.39
CA LEU A 31 -8.62 17.80 -0.17
C LEU A 31 -9.37 17.52 -1.49
N ILE A 32 -10.16 16.45 -1.52
CA ILE A 32 -10.94 16.07 -2.70
C ILE A 32 -12.42 16.30 -2.36
N GLY A 33 -12.97 17.38 -2.91
CA GLY A 33 -14.26 17.90 -2.46
C GLY A 33 -14.15 18.41 -1.03
N ASP A 34 -14.83 17.75 -0.09
CA ASP A 34 -14.83 18.09 1.34
C ASP A 34 -14.07 17.04 2.19
N ARG A 35 -13.44 16.05 1.55
CA ARG A 35 -12.80 14.92 2.22
C ARG A 35 -11.29 14.98 2.11
N SER A 36 -10.60 14.88 3.23
CA SER A 36 -9.16 14.74 3.27
C SER A 36 -8.76 13.34 2.82
N ALA A 37 -7.79 13.26 1.91
CA ALA A 37 -7.31 12.03 1.33
C ALA A 37 -5.79 12.03 1.17
N LEU A 38 -5.14 10.93 1.54
CA LEU A 38 -3.73 10.69 1.27
C LEU A 38 -3.58 10.07 -0.12
N PRO A 39 -2.82 10.66 -1.04
CA PRO A 39 -2.59 10.08 -2.35
C PRO A 39 -1.59 8.91 -2.25
N LEU A 40 -2.03 7.76 -2.72
CA LEU A 40 -1.24 6.54 -2.81
C LEU A 40 -1.15 6.11 -4.28
N PHE A 41 0.06 5.87 -4.76
CA PHE A 41 0.32 5.48 -6.15
C PHE A 41 0.97 4.12 -6.20
N SER A 42 0.62 3.33 -7.21
CA SER A 42 1.35 2.10 -7.55
C SER A 42 2.54 2.34 -8.48
N ASP A 43 2.77 3.58 -8.91
CA ASP A 43 3.83 3.94 -9.87
C ASP A 43 4.42 5.33 -9.62
N GLY A 44 5.75 5.42 -9.67
CA GLY A 44 6.48 6.65 -9.35
C GLY A 44 6.41 7.70 -10.45
N VAL A 45 6.21 7.28 -11.71
CA VAL A 45 6.01 8.21 -12.84
C VAL A 45 4.68 8.93 -12.64
N ARG A 46 3.61 8.19 -12.34
CA ARG A 46 2.28 8.77 -12.05
C ARG A 46 2.32 9.73 -10.87
N ALA A 47 2.97 9.34 -9.78
CA ALA A 47 3.12 10.21 -8.62
C ALA A 47 3.82 11.53 -9.00
N ARG A 48 4.88 11.47 -9.81
CA ARG A 48 5.60 12.66 -10.26
C ARG A 48 4.79 13.52 -11.23
N GLU A 49 4.01 12.93 -12.13
CA GLU A 49 3.08 13.66 -13.00
C GLU A 49 1.98 14.35 -12.20
N PHE A 50 1.45 13.68 -11.17
CA PHE A 50 0.50 14.26 -10.23
C PHE A 50 1.09 15.48 -9.51
N LEU A 51 2.29 15.35 -8.95
CA LEU A 51 2.96 16.44 -8.24
C LEU A 51 3.26 17.64 -9.15
N THR A 52 3.74 17.36 -10.36
CA THR A 52 4.06 18.39 -11.37
C THR A 52 2.81 19.13 -11.81
N SER A 53 1.71 18.42 -12.07
CA SER A 53 0.44 19.02 -12.51
C SER A 53 -0.29 19.78 -11.39
N GLY A 54 -0.15 19.33 -10.15
CA GLY A 54 -0.76 19.96 -8.97
C GLY A 54 0.03 21.13 -8.38
N GLY A 55 1.26 21.38 -8.85
CA GLY A 55 2.12 22.44 -8.32
C GLY A 55 2.74 22.09 -6.96
N PHE A 56 2.84 20.81 -6.62
CA PHE A 56 3.41 20.31 -5.36
C PHE A 56 4.94 20.16 -5.46
N GLY A 57 5.63 21.23 -5.85
CA GLY A 57 7.07 21.20 -6.14
C GLY A 57 7.97 20.88 -4.95
N ASP A 58 7.48 21.09 -3.73
CA ASP A 58 8.19 20.79 -2.47
C ASP A 58 8.03 19.33 -2.03
N TYR A 59 7.16 18.55 -2.69
CA TYR A 59 6.93 17.15 -2.38
C TYR A 59 7.66 16.25 -3.38
N ALA A 60 8.13 15.10 -2.92
CA ALA A 60 8.73 14.08 -3.78
C ALA A 60 8.09 12.71 -3.52
N PRO A 61 7.94 11.87 -4.57
CA PRO A 61 7.42 10.53 -4.41
C PRO A 61 8.43 9.65 -3.67
N VAL A 62 8.00 9.03 -2.58
CA VAL A 62 8.82 8.09 -1.80
C VAL A 62 8.17 6.72 -1.87
N GLU A 63 8.96 5.72 -2.25
CA GLU A 63 8.53 4.33 -2.22
C GLU A 63 8.60 3.81 -0.77
N LEU A 64 7.49 3.27 -0.29
CA LEU A 64 7.33 2.71 1.03
C LEU A 64 7.18 1.19 0.94
N THR A 65 7.72 0.50 1.93
CA THR A 65 7.37 -0.90 2.18
C THR A 65 5.97 -0.99 2.78
N THR A 66 5.34 -2.18 2.74
CA THR A 66 4.03 -2.42 3.37
C THR A 66 4.01 -1.95 4.84
N GLN A 67 5.04 -2.28 5.61
CA GLN A 67 5.17 -1.86 7.01
C GLN A 67 5.28 -0.34 7.16
N ALA A 68 6.08 0.31 6.31
CA ALA A 68 6.24 1.77 6.35
C ALA A 68 4.95 2.49 5.92
N LEU A 69 4.19 1.92 4.98
CA LEU A 69 2.88 2.41 4.61
C LEU A 69 1.90 2.30 5.78
N ILE A 70 1.78 1.13 6.42
CA ILE A 70 0.89 0.95 7.59
C ILE A 70 1.23 1.98 8.69
N ALA A 71 2.52 2.15 9.01
CA ALA A 71 2.96 3.13 10.00
C ALA A 71 2.56 4.57 9.60
N THR A 72 2.73 4.92 8.32
CA THR A 72 2.32 6.23 7.78
C THR A 72 0.81 6.44 7.86
N LEU A 73 0.02 5.44 7.48
CA LEU A 73 -1.44 5.49 7.53
C LEU A 73 -1.91 5.71 8.98
N ARG A 74 -1.38 4.95 9.94
CA ARG A 74 -1.71 5.12 11.37
C ARG A 74 -1.29 6.48 11.92
N LEU A 75 -0.15 7.01 11.49
CA LEU A 75 0.33 8.35 11.90
C LEU A 75 -0.68 9.44 11.52
N VAL A 76 -1.24 9.36 10.32
CA VAL A 76 -2.14 10.40 9.79
C VAL A 76 -3.62 10.11 9.96
N SER A 77 -4.01 8.98 10.56
CA SER A 77 -5.42 8.58 10.79
C SER A 77 -6.25 9.63 11.54
N GLY A 78 -5.61 10.48 12.37
CA GLY A 78 -6.27 11.61 13.05
C GLY A 78 -6.39 12.90 12.22
N GLN A 79 -5.76 12.96 11.04
CA GLN A 79 -5.70 14.15 10.19
C GLN A 79 -6.33 13.91 8.80
N VAL A 80 -6.28 12.66 8.34
CA VAL A 80 -6.71 12.22 7.02
C VAL A 80 -7.57 10.99 7.17
N GLU A 81 -8.78 11.05 6.63
CA GLU A 81 -9.77 9.96 6.79
C GLU A 81 -9.75 8.96 5.62
N ASN A 82 -9.27 9.39 4.45
CA ASN A 82 -9.37 8.61 3.22
C ASN A 82 -8.00 8.43 2.56
N VAL A 83 -7.90 7.43 1.69
CA VAL A 83 -6.76 7.23 0.80
C VAL A 83 -7.27 7.29 -0.63
N ALA A 84 -6.65 8.13 -1.44
CA ALA A 84 -6.90 8.22 -2.86
C ALA A 84 -5.92 7.29 -3.58
N ILE A 85 -6.43 6.22 -4.20
CA ILE A 85 -5.64 5.23 -4.92
C ILE A 85 -5.50 5.66 -6.38
N ASP A 86 -4.26 5.81 -6.84
CA ASP A 86 -3.90 6.29 -8.18
C ASP A 86 -4.72 7.51 -8.61
N PRO A 87 -4.66 8.63 -7.86
CA PRO A 87 -5.39 9.82 -8.23
C PRO A 87 -4.88 10.33 -9.59
N PRO A 88 -5.80 10.77 -10.48
CA PRO A 88 -5.43 11.37 -11.75
C PRO A 88 -4.67 12.68 -11.51
N PRO A 89 -3.84 13.13 -12.47
CA PRO A 89 -3.15 14.41 -12.36
C PRO A 89 -4.13 15.54 -12.06
N ALA A 90 -3.70 16.56 -11.33
CA ALA A 90 -4.58 17.64 -10.86
C ALA A 90 -5.27 18.40 -12.02
N SER A 91 -4.68 18.41 -13.21
CA SER A 91 -5.30 18.94 -14.43
C SER A 91 -6.54 18.15 -14.88
N GLU A 92 -6.73 16.92 -14.40
CA GLU A 92 -7.83 16.01 -14.70
C GLU A 92 -8.77 15.81 -13.49
N ALA A 93 -8.92 16.82 -12.64
CA ALA A 93 -9.73 16.83 -11.41
C ALA A 93 -11.22 16.43 -11.55
N GLY A 94 -11.70 16.07 -12.75
CA GLY A 94 -13.04 15.53 -13.01
C GLY A 94 -13.11 14.01 -13.16
N MET A 95 -11.97 13.29 -13.18
CA MET A 95 -11.97 11.82 -13.25
C MET A 95 -12.29 11.17 -11.90
N ARG A 96 -12.97 10.02 -11.94
CA ARG A 96 -13.37 9.26 -10.75
C ARG A 96 -12.14 8.74 -10.02
N VAL A 97 -11.81 9.36 -8.89
CA VAL A 97 -10.77 8.90 -7.97
C VAL A 97 -11.31 7.72 -7.16
N ARG A 98 -10.54 6.63 -7.07
CA ARG A 98 -10.86 5.53 -6.16
C ARG A 98 -10.44 5.95 -4.75
N MET A 99 -11.42 6.05 -3.86
CA MET A 99 -11.19 6.37 -2.45
C MET A 99 -11.45 5.15 -1.59
N GLY A 100 -10.46 4.76 -0.79
CA GLY A 100 -10.60 3.81 0.31
C GLY A 100 -10.57 4.54 1.65
N LYS A 101 -11.13 3.92 2.71
CA LYS A 101 -10.90 4.41 4.07
C LYS A 101 -9.46 4.12 4.47
N LEU A 102 -8.83 5.08 5.12
CA LEU A 102 -7.44 4.92 5.55
C LEU A 102 -7.28 3.75 6.53
N GLU A 103 -8.19 3.65 7.50
CA GLU A 103 -8.17 2.58 8.49
C GLU A 103 -8.39 1.20 7.86
N GLU A 104 -9.35 1.07 6.94
CA GLU A 104 -9.60 -0.22 6.27
C GLU A 104 -8.43 -0.67 5.40
N LEU A 105 -7.72 0.27 4.76
CA LEU A 105 -6.51 -0.07 4.02
C LEU A 105 -5.38 -0.50 4.97
N ALA A 106 -5.20 0.18 6.09
CA ALA A 106 -4.16 -0.16 7.06
C ALA A 106 -4.40 -1.56 7.67
N ASP A 107 -5.64 -1.85 8.06
CA ASP A 107 -6.05 -3.17 8.56
C ASP A 107 -5.88 -4.27 7.49
N ALA A 108 -6.33 -4.04 6.25
CA ALA A 108 -6.18 -5.02 5.17
C ALA A 108 -4.70 -5.32 4.82
N LEU A 109 -3.82 -4.31 4.88
CA LEU A 109 -2.38 -4.48 4.67
C LEU A 109 -1.72 -5.25 5.83
N GLU A 110 -2.20 -5.07 7.05
CA GLU A 110 -1.73 -5.79 8.24
C GLU A 110 -2.13 -7.27 8.17
N GLU A 111 -3.39 -7.56 7.81
CA GLU A 111 -3.85 -8.94 7.56
C GLU A 111 -3.07 -9.62 6.44
N SER A 112 -2.80 -8.89 5.35
CA SER A 112 -2.00 -9.41 4.22
C SER A 112 -0.55 -9.75 4.61
N LEU A 113 0.05 -9.03 5.58
CA LEU A 113 1.38 -9.36 6.08
C LEU A 113 1.36 -10.67 6.88
N ASP A 114 0.36 -10.84 7.75
CA ASP A 114 0.22 -12.04 8.59
C ASP A 114 0.01 -13.31 7.74
N GLU A 115 -0.75 -13.20 6.64
CA GLU A 115 -0.97 -14.31 5.71
C GLU A 115 0.31 -14.70 4.94
N VAL A 116 1.14 -13.75 4.53
CA VAL A 116 2.40 -14.04 3.81
C VAL A 116 3.41 -14.74 4.72
N ASP A 117 3.54 -14.32 5.98
CA ASP A 117 4.36 -15.00 6.99
C ASP A 117 3.86 -16.43 7.27
N LEU A 118 2.55 -16.66 7.26
CA LEU A 118 1.96 -17.99 7.47
C LEU A 118 2.24 -18.96 6.30
N PHE A 119 2.16 -18.49 5.06
CA PHE A 119 2.46 -19.32 3.88
C PHE A 119 3.95 -19.65 3.75
N ASP A 120 4.84 -18.71 4.07
CA ASP A 120 6.29 -18.98 4.10
C ASP A 120 6.65 -19.99 5.20
N PHE A 121 6.04 -19.85 6.39
CA PHE A 121 6.20 -20.80 7.49
C PHE A 121 5.65 -22.22 7.18
N LEU A 122 4.50 -22.32 6.50
CA LEU A 122 3.93 -23.60 6.05
C LEU A 122 4.76 -24.25 4.94
N ALA A 123 5.26 -23.47 3.98
CA ALA A 123 6.15 -23.95 2.93
C ALA A 123 7.48 -24.47 3.51
N ALA A 124 8.05 -23.76 4.48
CA ALA A 124 9.25 -24.21 5.20
C ALA A 124 9.02 -25.49 6.03
N ARG A 125 7.79 -25.72 6.52
CA ARG A 125 7.43 -26.92 7.29
C ARG A 125 7.14 -28.15 6.42
N ASP A 126 6.73 -27.98 5.17
CA ASP A 126 6.47 -29.10 4.24
C ASP A 126 7.77 -29.80 3.79
N GLU A 127 8.91 -29.09 3.76
CA GLU A 127 10.22 -29.66 3.42
C GLU A 127 10.83 -30.59 4.49
N GLU A 128 10.44 -30.47 5.78
CA GLU A 128 10.97 -31.33 6.85
C GLU A 128 10.21 -32.65 7.03
N ALA A 129 9.03 -32.83 6.42
CA ALA A 129 8.24 -34.05 6.54
C ALA A 129 8.61 -35.18 5.54
N GLY A 130 9.66 -34.97 4.73
CA GLY A 130 10.07 -35.88 3.66
C GLY A 130 11.34 -36.70 3.91
N ARG A 131 11.92 -36.69 5.12
CA ARG A 131 13.11 -37.50 5.47
C ARG A 131 12.85 -38.45 6.63
N GLU A 132 11.91 -39.38 6.47
CA GLU A 132 11.92 -40.58 7.30
C GLU A 132 11.62 -41.85 6.46
N SER A 133 12.49 -42.84 6.64
CA SER A 133 12.35 -44.26 6.23
C SER A 133 12.71 -44.66 4.79
N ARG A 134 14.00 -44.95 4.58
CA ARG A 134 14.38 -46.21 3.92
C ARG A 134 15.31 -47.01 4.83
N PRO A 135 14.86 -48.14 5.41
CA PRO A 135 15.77 -49.17 5.88
C PRO A 135 16.25 -49.93 4.64
N ASP A 136 17.45 -49.64 4.15
CA ASP A 136 18.09 -50.47 3.14
C ASP A 136 18.84 -51.59 3.86
N GLY A 137 18.18 -52.75 3.90
CA GLY A 137 18.78 -54.01 4.29
C GLY A 137 19.11 -54.83 3.05
N PHE A 138 20.18 -55.62 3.20
CA PHE A 138 20.61 -56.77 2.42
C PHE A 138 21.28 -56.52 1.07
N GLU A 139 22.60 -56.75 1.04
CA GLU A 139 23.16 -57.96 0.39
C GLU A 139 24.46 -58.40 1.09
#